data_AF-A0A444XN02-F1
#
_entry.id   AF-A0A444XN02-F1
#
_cell.length_a   1.000
_cell.length_b   1.000
_cell.length_c   1.000
_cell.angle_alpha   90.00
_cell.angle_beta   90.00
_cell.angle_gamma   90.00
#
_symmetry.space_group_name_H-M   'P 1'
#
loop_
_entity.id
_entity.type
_entity.pdbx_description
1 polymer ?
#
loop_
_entity_poly.entity_id
_entity_poly.type
_entity_poly.pdbx_seq_one_letter_code
_entity_poly.pdbx_strand_id
1 'polypeptide(L)' 'MAPNPRVTNAYNAMRTLGISDDEVRPVLKRLLKVYGNSWELIEEDNYQTLVHAYFESMEYQVSTNFFYLSIYTSI' A
#
# COMPACT_ATOMS: atom_id res chain seq x y z
N MET A 1 -12.04 -20.98 4.44
CA MET A 1 -11.93 -19.80 5.33
C MET A 1 -12.70 -18.68 4.65
N ALA A 2 -13.73 -18.12 5.30
CA ALA A 2 -14.45 -16.98 4.73
C ALA A 2 -13.48 -15.78 4.63
N PRO A 3 -13.47 -15.04 3.50
CA PRO A 3 -12.66 -13.84 3.40
C PRO A 3 -13.05 -12.88 4.53
N ASN A 4 -12.07 -12.43 5.30
CA ASN A 4 -12.29 -11.47 6.37
C ASN A 4 -12.90 -10.20 5.74
N PRO A 5 -14.10 -9.75 6.17
CA PRO A 5 -14.78 -8.61 5.56
C PRO A 5 -13.92 -7.34 5.52
N ARG A 6 -12.98 -7.19 6.46
CA ARG A 6 -12.00 -6.08 6.50
C ARG A 6 -11.08 -6.06 5.29
N VAL A 7 -10.63 -7.24 4.84
CA VAL A 7 -9.76 -7.38 3.67
C VAL A 7 -10.54 -6.99 2.41
N THR A 8 -11.79 -7.44 2.30
CA THR A 8 -12.67 -7.06 1.18
C THR A 8 -12.92 -5.55 1.14
N ASN A 9 -13.16 -4.93 2.29
CA ASN A 9 -13.37 -3.48 2.39
C ASN A 9 -12.11 -2.68 2.03
N ALA A 10 -10.93 -3.11 2.49
CA ALA A 10 -9.66 -2.50 2.13
C ALA A 10 -9.41 -2.54 0.61
N TYR A 11 -9.65 -3.69 -0.03
CA TYR A 11 -9.53 -3.80 -1.48
C TYR A 11 -10.57 -2.94 -2.21
N ASN A 12 -11.82 -2.92 -1.74
CA ASN A 12 -12.84 -2.06 -2.33
C ASN A 12 -12.45 -0.57 -2.25
N ALA A 13 -11.95 -0.09 -1.10
CA ALA A 13 -11.48 1.28 -0.95
C ALA A 13 -10.37 1.62 -1.95
N MET A 14 -9.39 0.74 -2.12
CA MET A 14 -8.29 0.98 -3.06
C MET A 14 -8.72 0.87 -4.53
N ARG A 15 -9.67 -0.02 -4.84
CA ARG A 15 -10.29 -0.10 -6.18
C ARG A 15 -11.06 1.16 -6.54
N THR A 16 -11.67 1.86 -5.58
CA THR A 16 -12.29 3.17 -5.87
C THR A 16 -11.28 4.24 -6.28
N LEU A 17 -10.02 4.07 -5.89
CA LEU A 17 -8.89 4.92 -6.30
C LEU A 17 -8.22 4.44 -7.60
N GLY A 18 -8.70 3.33 -8.18
CA GLY A 18 -8.12 2.74 -9.40
C GLY A 18 -6.88 1.89 -9.15
N ILE A 19 -6.58 1.53 -7.89
CA ILE A 19 -5.41 0.72 -7.52
C ILE A 19 -5.82 -0.76 -7.53
N SER A 20 -4.95 -1.62 -8.07
CA SER A 20 -5.23 -3.05 -8.18
C SER A 20 -4.99 -3.81 -6.87
N ASP A 21 -5.74 -4.91 -6.65
CA ASP A 21 -5.60 -5.71 -5.43
C ASP A 21 -4.18 -6.28 -5.24
N ASP A 22 -3.48 -6.53 -6.35
CA ASP A 22 -2.09 -7.02 -6.37
C ASP A 22 -1.10 -6.00 -5.81
N GLU A 23 -1.32 -4.72 -6.08
CA GLU A 23 -0.53 -3.60 -5.56
C GLU A 23 -0.83 -3.33 -4.08
N VAL A 24 -2.09 -3.49 -3.67
CA VAL A 24 -2.56 -3.27 -2.30
C VAL A 24 -2.09 -4.37 -1.36
N ARG A 25 -2.08 -5.62 -1.83
CA ARG A 25 -1.74 -6.80 -1.04
C ARG A 25 -0.39 -6.71 -0.30
N PRO A 26 0.74 -6.32 -0.92
CA PRO A 26 2.01 -6.17 -0.21
C PRO A 26 1.99 -5.03 0.81
N VAL A 27 1.29 -3.92 0.52
CA VAL A 27 1.18 -2.76 1.43
C VAL A 27 0.34 -3.11 2.66
N LEU A 28 -0.81 -3.74 2.47
CA LEU A 28 -1.67 -4.19 3.56
C LEU A 28 -0.95 -5.20 4.47
N LYS A 29 -0.20 -6.13 3.89
CA LYS A 29 0.62 -7.09 4.65
C LYS A 29 1.72 -6.38 5.47
N ARG A 30 2.37 -5.34 4.90
CA ARG A 30 3.37 -4.54 5.61
C ARG A 30 2.73 -3.78 6.78
N LEU A 31 1.58 -3.13 6.56
CA LEU A 31 0.87 -2.40 7.61
C LEU A 31 0.44 -3.30 8.76
N LEU A 32 -0.15 -4.47 8.46
CA LEU A 32 -0.50 -5.43 9.50
C LEU A 32 0.73 -5.91 10.28
N LYS A 33 1.89 -6.03 9.64
CA LYS A 33 3.13 -6.37 10.34
C LYS A 33 3.60 -5.24 11.26
N VAL A 34 3.52 -3.99 10.81
CA VAL A 34 3.94 -2.80 11.59
C VAL A 34 3.02 -2.61 12.80
N TYR A 35 1.70 -2.75 12.61
CA TYR A 35 0.71 -2.56 13.67
C TYR A 35 0.41 -3.82 14.48
N GLY A 36 1.15 -4.92 14.29
CA GLY A 36 0.96 -6.15 15.08
C GLY A 36 -0.42 -6.78 14.89
N ASN A 37 -0.94 -6.78 13.65
CA ASN A 37 -2.26 -7.28 13.26
C ASN A 37 -3.45 -6.45 13.78
N SER A 38 -3.18 -5.21 14.22
CA SER A 38 -4.22 -4.26 14.63
C SER A 38 -4.86 -3.63 13.40
N TRP A 39 -6.16 -3.88 13.23
CA TRP A 39 -6.97 -3.31 12.14
C TRP A 39 -7.57 -1.96 12.50
N GLU A 40 -7.69 -1.64 13.78
CA GLU A 40 -8.31 -0.39 14.26
C GLU A 40 -7.64 0.84 13.64
N LEU A 41 -6.30 0.87 13.62
CA LEU A 41 -5.50 1.94 13.01
C LEU A 41 -5.55 1.98 11.47
N ILE A 42 -5.95 0.87 10.85
CA ILE A 42 -6.04 0.74 9.39
C ILE A 42 -7.46 1.10 8.92
N GLU A 43 -8.49 0.73 9.68
CA GLU A 43 -9.90 1.04 9.39
C GLU A 43 -10.25 2.49 9.77
N GLU A 44 -9.46 3.11 10.63
CA GLU A 44 -9.56 4.53 10.96
C GLU A 44 -9.50 5.38 9.68
N ASP A 45 -10.35 6.40 9.62
CA ASP A 45 -10.51 7.30 8.48
C ASP A 45 -10.70 6.58 7.13
N ASN A 46 -11.48 5.49 7.10
CA ASN A 46 -11.89 4.81 5.87
C ASN A 46 -10.68 4.32 5.03
N TYR A 47 -9.73 3.65 5.67
CA TYR A 47 -8.52 3.12 5.02
C TYR A 47 -7.55 4.18 4.49
N GLN A 48 -7.64 5.43 4.95
CA GLN A 48 -6.70 6.48 4.55
C GLN A 48 -5.25 6.12 4.92
N THR A 49 -5.02 5.44 6.04
CA THR A 49 -3.70 4.89 6.42
C THR A 49 -3.14 3.93 5.36
N LEU A 50 -4.00 3.09 4.76
CA LEU A 50 -3.62 2.18 3.69
C LEU A 50 -3.23 2.94 2.41
N VAL A 51 -3.99 3.99 2.08
CA VAL A 51 -3.71 4.87 0.95
C VAL A 51 -2.38 5.60 1.13
N HIS A 52 -2.16 6.19 2.32
CA HIS A 52 -0.92 6.89 2.63
C HIS A 52 0.30 5.97 2.54
N ALA A 53 0.22 4.78 3.13
CA ALA A 53 1.30 3.79 3.09
C ALA A 53 1.57 3.29 1.66
N TYR A 54 0.55 3.23 0.81
CA TYR A 54 0.70 2.91 -0.60
C TYR A 54 1.49 4.01 -1.33
N PHE A 55 1.10 5.27 -1.20
CA PHE A 55 1.82 6.39 -1.81
C PHE A 55 3.26 6.53 -1.29
N GLU A 56 3.49 6.36 0.01
CA GLU A 56 4.84 6.36 0.59
C GLU A 56 5.71 5.25 -0.03
N SER A 57 5.13 4.07 -0.27
CA SER A 57 5.84 2.96 -0.92
C SER A 57 6.18 3.23 -2.39
N MET A 58 5.34 4.02 -3.07
CA MET A 58 5.60 4.47 -4.44
C MET A 58 6.65 5.58 -4.50
N GLU A 59 6.60 6.59 -3.63
CA GLU A 59 7.57 7.68 -3.60
C GLU A 59 9.00 7.15 -3.38
N TYR A 60 9.15 6.14 -2.53
CA TYR A 60 10.44 5.48 -2.33
C TYR A 60 10.94 4.76 -3.60
N GLN A 61 10.05 4.09 -4.35
CA GLN A 61 10.38 3.46 -5.63
C GLN A 61 10.68 4.48 -6.74
N VAL A 62 9.94 5.58 -6.81
CA VAL A 62 10.14 6.63 -7.80
C VAL A 62 11.48 7.32 -7.55
N SER A 63 11.78 7.66 -6.30
CA SER A 63 13.07 8.26 -5.92
C SER A 63 14.24 7.34 -6.28
N THR A 64 14.19 6.07 -5.87
CA THR A 64 15.26 5.11 -6.18
C THR A 64 15.40 4.86 -7.68
N ASN A 65 14.31 4.66 -8.44
CA ASN A 65 14.41 4.50 -9.89
C ASN A 65 15.03 5.73 -10.57
N PHE A 66 14.69 6.94 -10.13
CA PHE A 66 15.27 8.16 -10.72
C PHE A 66 16.78 8.25 -10.48
N PHE A 67 17.23 7.94 -9.25
CA PHE A 67 18.66 7.90 -8.92
C PHE A 67 19.38 6.80 -9.70
N TYR A 68 18.84 5.58 -9.75
CA TYR A 68 19.43 4.49 -10.52
C TYR A 68 19.51 4.85 -12.01
N LEU A 69 18.41 5.29 -12.64
CA LEU A 69 18.46 5.72 -14.04
C LEU A 69 19.51 6.83 -14.26
N SER A 70 19.59 7.83 -13.38
CA SER A 70 20.58 8.91 -13.52
C SER A 70 22.04 8.43 -13.51
N ILE A 71 22.35 7.38 -12.75
CA ILE A 71 23.70 6.79 -12.68
C ILE A 71 23.98 5.92 -13.91
N TYR A 72 22.98 5.16 -14.40
CA TYR A 72 23.15 4.23 -15.53
C TYR A 72 23.05 4.89 -16.91
N THR A 73 22.37 6.03 -17.06
CA THR A 73 22.27 6.77 -18.34
C THR A 73 23.44 7.72 -18.60
N SER A 74 24.37 7.86 -17.64
CA SER A 74 25.53 8.76 -17.76
C SER A 74 26.82 8.04 -18.20
N ILE A 75 26.70 6.80 -18.69
CA ILE A 75 27.78 5.98 -19.28
C ILE A 75 27.48 5.82 -20.78
#